data_AF-A0A250G1U3-F1
#
_entry.id   AF-A0A250G1U3-F1
#
_cell.length_a   1.000
_cell.length_b   1.000
_cell.length_c   1.000
_cell.angle_alpha   90.00
_cell.angle_beta   90.00
_cell.angle_gamma   90.00
#
_symmetry.space_group_name_H-M   'P 1'
#
loop_
_entity.id
_entity.type
_entity.pdbx_description
1 polymer ?
#
loop_
_entity_poly.entity_id
_entity_poly.type
_entity_poly.pdbx_seq_one_letter_code
_entity_poly.pdbx_strand_id
1 'polypeptide(L)'
;MKRNKKLLIVLIVLICNPISLIAIGYGIYKVRKNVKNKQEQEYLQQKQEDMQELDKQYKFLHENPGSKNYEVVELIPRTQKLKSFEIDTIGKKLLIVGNPYEEWREGDDDAYSFIKTDFEGNILNHPYGGGEMLKDGTILSSGNGIYCNSIVDDDMTLYPLIQLPFSFNTDYWTEEYKAYMHQDLDEWFKVFKDLYDKAEYVHMEFGEYFLKYRGKWYWMMYPSKRNGFKDKAARERRKAFEAQYPAREPASRFTEKIPRTDPFYYTERDTIRYAVEIQHTLTEVEKKGTTYRPISYAAGYFYYTIQMSPTDTIYVKRYSAYTPGTRIIQIPYNMGGQGSNVLFIDQIPNELYPDKSYGGLYVIRPRKKK
;
A
#
# COMPACT_ATOMS: atom_id res chain seq x y z
N MET A 1 78.90 3.85 55.92
CA MET A 1 77.43 4.03 55.97
C MET A 1 76.83 5.10 55.03
N LYS A 2 77.55 5.68 54.04
CA LYS A 2 76.99 6.70 53.11
C LYS A 2 76.45 6.16 51.77
N ARG A 3 76.76 4.92 51.38
CA ARG A 3 76.36 4.33 50.07
C ARG A 3 74.90 3.83 49.99
N ASN A 4 74.29 3.45 51.11
CA ASN A 4 72.94 2.86 51.11
C ASN A 4 71.80 3.88 50.96
N LYS A 5 72.01 5.15 51.34
CA LYS A 5 70.97 6.18 51.21
C LYS A 5 70.67 6.57 49.76
N LYS A 6 71.70 6.62 48.89
CA LYS A 6 71.49 6.94 47.47
C LYS A 6 70.76 5.83 46.72
N LEU A 7 71.08 4.56 47.01
CA LEU A 7 70.40 3.41 46.40
C LEU A 7 68.93 3.33 46.82
N LEU A 8 68.64 3.58 48.10
CA LEU A 8 67.28 3.62 48.64
C LEU A 8 66.44 4.73 48.00
N ILE A 9 67.02 5.93 47.83
CA ILE A 9 66.35 7.06 47.16
C ILE A 9 66.05 6.73 45.69
N VAL A 10 67.00 6.13 44.96
CA VAL A 10 66.79 5.72 43.56
C VAL A 10 65.70 4.66 43.45
N LEU A 11 65.64 3.70 44.40
CA LEU A 11 64.61 2.66 44.42
C LEU A 11 63.22 3.24 44.75
N ILE A 12 63.13 4.17 45.70
CA ILE A 12 61.89 4.88 46.04
C ILE A 12 61.41 5.70 44.84
N VAL A 13 62.30 6.41 44.14
CA VAL A 13 61.93 7.15 42.93
C VAL A 13 61.47 6.20 41.82
N LEU A 14 62.14 5.07 41.60
CA LEU A 14 61.76 4.08 40.59
C LEU A 14 60.41 3.42 40.87
N ILE A 15 60.02 3.25 42.13
CA ILE A 15 58.74 2.63 42.51
C ILE A 15 57.62 3.67 42.60
N CYS A 16 57.88 4.84 43.19
CA CYS A 16 56.85 5.86 43.40
C CYS A 16 56.45 6.57 42.10
N ASN A 17 57.37 6.80 41.16
CA ASN A 17 57.08 7.52 39.92
C ASN A 17 56.05 6.79 39.01
N PRO A 18 56.16 5.47 38.74
CA PRO A 18 55.14 4.76 37.97
C PRO A 18 53.80 4.64 38.71
N ILE A 19 53.80 4.50 40.04
CA ILE A 19 52.54 4.46 40.83
C ILE A 19 51.82 5.81 40.76
N SER A 20 52.55 6.92 40.89
CA SER A 20 52.00 8.28 40.75
C SER A 20 51.46 8.52 39.34
N LEU A 21 52.15 8.06 38.29
CA LEU A 21 51.70 8.17 36.90
C LEU A 21 50.42 7.35 36.64
N ILE A 22 50.31 6.14 37.19
CA ILE A 22 49.10 5.30 37.09
C ILE A 22 47.92 5.97 37.79
N ALA A 23 48.13 6.52 39.00
CA ALA A 23 47.08 7.22 39.74
C ALA A 23 46.59 8.49 39.01
N ILE A 24 47.51 9.29 38.45
CA ILE A 24 47.16 10.47 37.64
C ILE A 24 46.44 10.05 36.35
N GLY A 25 46.93 9.01 35.67
CA GLY A 25 46.30 8.48 34.46
C GLY A 25 44.88 7.98 34.70
N TYR A 26 44.65 7.25 35.79
CA TYR A 26 43.32 6.79 36.19
C TYR A 26 42.39 7.97 36.57
N GLY A 27 42.93 8.98 37.27
CA GLY A 27 42.21 10.22 37.57
C GLY A 27 41.74 10.95 36.31
N ILE A 28 42.65 11.15 35.34
CA ILE A 28 42.34 11.78 34.05
C ILE A 28 41.30 10.95 33.27
N TYR A 29 41.44 9.62 33.25
CA TYR A 29 40.47 8.73 32.60
C TYR A 29 39.07 8.85 33.22
N LYS A 30 38.97 8.82 34.56
CA LYS A 30 37.70 8.94 35.28
C LYS A 30 37.04 10.30 35.03
N VAL A 31 37.81 11.39 35.04
CA VAL A 31 37.31 12.74 34.73
C VAL A 31 36.82 12.81 33.28
N ARG A 32 37.59 12.32 32.30
CA ARG A 32 37.16 12.29 30.89
C ARG A 32 35.90 11.46 30.68
N LYS A 33 35.79 10.31 31.34
CA LYS A 33 34.58 9.46 31.29
C LYS A 33 33.37 10.19 31.86
N ASN A 34 33.51 10.88 32.99
CA ASN A 34 32.43 11.65 33.59
C ASN A 34 32.01 12.85 32.74
N VAL A 35 32.96 13.58 32.13
CA VAL A 35 32.67 14.66 31.20
C VAL A 35 31.91 14.14 29.98
N LYS A 36 32.35 13.02 29.40
CA LYS A 36 31.66 12.39 28.26
C LYS A 36 30.23 11.97 28.63
N ASN A 37 30.06 11.33 29.79
CA ASN A 37 28.73 10.94 30.27
C ASN A 37 27.81 12.15 30.51
N LYS A 38 28.35 13.25 31.05
CA LYS A 38 27.59 14.49 31.26
C LYS A 38 27.16 15.13 29.94
N GLN A 39 28.08 15.21 28.97
CA GLN A 39 27.77 15.71 27.62
C GLN A 39 26.72 14.84 26.92
N GLU A 40 26.80 13.53 27.08
CA GLU A 40 25.82 12.58 26.54
C GLU A 40 24.43 12.77 27.18
N GLN A 41 24.38 13.00 28.50
CA GLN A 41 23.12 13.30 29.21
C GLN A 41 22.52 14.64 28.76
N GLU A 42 23.32 15.69 28.66
CA GLU A 42 22.89 17.01 28.19
C GLU A 42 22.36 16.94 26.74
N TYR A 43 23.04 16.19 25.87
CA TYR A 43 22.57 15.95 24.50
C TYR A 43 21.23 15.21 24.45
N LEU A 44 21.07 14.14 25.24
CA LEU A 44 19.81 13.38 25.29
C LEU A 44 18.67 14.24 25.84
N GLN A 45 18.96 15.10 26.82
CA GLN A 45 17.97 16.01 27.38
C GLN A 45 17.53 17.07 26.36
N GLN A 46 18.47 17.74 25.68
CA GLN A 46 18.16 18.70 24.61
C GLN A 46 17.33 18.03 23.50
N LYS A 47 17.75 16.83 23.08
CA LYS A 47 17.03 16.03 22.07
C LYS A 47 15.58 15.76 22.48
N GLN A 48 15.34 15.52 23.76
CA GLN A 48 14.00 15.25 24.30
C GLN A 48 13.15 16.53 24.39
N GLU A 49 13.76 17.67 24.73
CA GLU A 49 13.12 18.98 24.71
C GLU A 49 12.72 19.39 23.27
N ASP A 50 13.63 19.23 22.31
CA ASP A 50 13.38 19.49 20.88
C ASP A 50 12.24 18.61 20.34
N MET A 51 12.20 17.32 20.72
CA MET A 51 11.09 16.42 20.37
C MET A 51 9.75 16.92 20.91
N GLN A 52 9.72 17.32 22.18
CA GLN A 52 8.49 17.79 22.81
C GLN A 52 7.99 19.08 22.16
N GLU A 53 8.88 19.95 21.71
CA GLU A 53 8.51 21.15 20.97
C GLU A 53 7.95 20.81 19.59
N LEU A 54 8.66 19.98 18.82
CA LEU A 54 8.21 19.56 17.48
C LEU A 54 6.88 18.79 17.55
N ASP A 55 6.69 17.92 18.51
CA ASP A 55 5.47 17.10 18.66
C ASP A 55 4.21 17.92 19.04
N LYS A 56 4.38 19.15 19.51
CA LYS A 56 3.25 20.09 19.69
C LYS A 56 2.68 20.53 18.36
N GLN A 57 3.53 20.77 17.36
CA GLN A 57 3.15 21.32 16.07
C GLN A 57 2.92 20.23 15.00
N TYR A 58 3.77 19.22 14.95
CA TYR A 58 3.74 18.18 13.92
C TYR A 58 2.95 16.96 14.40
N LYS A 59 2.09 16.43 13.54
CA LYS A 59 1.24 15.28 13.83
C LYS A 59 1.39 14.20 12.77
N PHE A 60 1.17 12.94 13.13
CA PHE A 60 0.98 11.89 12.13
C PHE A 60 -0.26 12.20 11.27
N LEU A 61 -0.29 11.80 10.00
CA LEU A 61 -1.40 12.16 9.10
C LEU A 61 -2.77 11.68 9.61
N HIS A 62 -2.85 10.47 10.18
CA HIS A 62 -4.09 9.94 10.76
C HIS A 62 -4.58 10.70 12.01
N GLU A 63 -3.72 11.52 12.64
CA GLU A 63 -4.07 12.39 13.77
C GLU A 63 -4.12 13.87 13.36
N ASN A 64 -3.80 14.19 12.11
CA ASN A 64 -3.64 15.57 11.66
C ASN A 64 -5.01 16.09 11.21
N PRO A 65 -5.57 17.15 11.84
CA PRO A 65 -6.83 17.71 11.38
C PRO A 65 -6.69 18.49 10.06
N GLY A 66 -5.47 18.69 9.57
CA GLY A 66 -5.11 19.61 8.51
C GLY A 66 -4.82 21.00 9.07
N SER A 67 -5.22 22.01 8.34
CA SER A 67 -4.89 23.41 8.59
C SER A 67 -6.15 24.27 8.62
N LYS A 68 -6.01 25.60 8.45
CA LYS A 68 -7.14 26.51 8.45
C LYS A 68 -8.08 26.26 7.27
N ASN A 69 -7.54 26.12 6.04
CA ASN A 69 -8.38 25.98 4.85
C ASN A 69 -8.37 24.57 4.27
N TYR A 70 -7.50 23.68 4.73
CA TYR A 70 -7.44 22.29 4.29
C TYR A 70 -7.71 21.32 5.44
N GLU A 71 -8.35 20.20 5.13
CA GLU A 71 -8.48 19.05 6.02
C GLU A 71 -7.67 17.88 5.49
N VAL A 72 -7.24 17.01 6.41
CA VAL A 72 -6.69 15.70 6.11
C VAL A 72 -7.76 14.69 6.47
N VAL A 73 -8.08 13.79 5.55
CA VAL A 73 -9.07 12.73 5.75
C VAL A 73 -8.39 11.39 5.45
N GLU A 74 -8.55 10.45 6.37
CA GLU A 74 -8.11 9.06 6.16
C GLU A 74 -9.11 8.34 5.24
N LEU A 75 -8.62 7.75 4.15
CA LEU A 75 -9.40 6.93 3.23
C LEU A 75 -9.15 5.45 3.48
N ILE A 76 -7.87 5.06 3.52
CA ILE A 76 -7.44 3.72 3.96
C ILE A 76 -6.77 3.87 5.32
N PRO A 77 -7.11 3.05 6.31
CA PRO A 77 -6.60 3.18 7.67
C PRO A 77 -5.08 3.05 7.75
N ARG A 78 -4.48 3.70 8.76
CA ARG A 78 -3.04 3.67 9.05
C ARG A 78 -2.41 2.28 9.18
N THR A 79 -3.22 1.24 9.36
CA THR A 79 -2.79 -0.16 9.49
C THR A 79 -2.76 -0.94 8.16
N GLN A 80 -3.09 -0.27 7.06
CA GLN A 80 -3.13 -0.87 5.73
C GLN A 80 -2.15 -0.14 4.78
N LYS A 81 -1.82 -0.79 3.66
CA LYS A 81 -1.06 -0.23 2.54
C LYS A 81 -1.96 -0.12 1.31
N LEU A 82 -1.71 0.89 0.47
CA LEU A 82 -2.39 1.02 -0.82
C LEU A 82 -2.02 -0.15 -1.74
N LYS A 83 -3.02 -0.90 -2.20
CA LYS A 83 -2.87 -1.98 -3.19
C LYS A 83 -3.06 -1.45 -4.60
N SER A 84 -4.22 -0.84 -4.88
CA SER A 84 -4.49 -0.19 -6.17
C SER A 84 -5.24 1.12 -6.00
N PHE A 85 -5.05 1.99 -6.99
CA PHE A 85 -5.66 3.32 -7.07
C PHE A 85 -5.98 3.57 -8.54
N GLU A 86 -7.25 3.45 -8.88
CA GLU A 86 -7.74 3.37 -10.24
C GLU A 86 -8.75 4.48 -10.50
N ILE A 87 -8.62 5.16 -11.65
CA ILE A 87 -9.65 6.09 -12.13
C ILE A 87 -10.64 5.33 -13.01
N ASP A 88 -11.91 5.39 -12.64
CA ASP A 88 -13.01 5.07 -13.54
C ASP A 88 -13.12 6.17 -14.60
N THR A 89 -12.64 5.86 -15.81
CA THR A 89 -12.62 6.82 -16.93
C THR A 89 -14.00 7.17 -17.46
N ILE A 90 -15.01 6.35 -17.18
CA ILE A 90 -16.39 6.52 -17.60
C ILE A 90 -17.20 7.22 -16.49
N GLY A 91 -17.25 6.63 -15.30
CA GLY A 91 -18.00 7.15 -14.15
C GLY A 91 -17.35 8.35 -13.46
N LYS A 92 -16.09 8.68 -13.81
CA LYS A 92 -15.31 9.79 -13.23
C LYS A 92 -15.20 9.69 -11.70
N LYS A 93 -14.91 8.48 -11.22
CA LYS A 93 -14.72 8.12 -9.81
C LYS A 93 -13.35 7.49 -9.60
N LEU A 94 -13.00 7.33 -8.34
CA LEU A 94 -11.84 6.56 -7.92
C LEU A 94 -12.29 5.26 -7.29
N LEU A 95 -11.58 4.19 -7.66
CA LEU A 95 -11.61 2.92 -6.97
C LEU A 95 -10.29 2.74 -6.25
N ILE A 96 -10.38 2.51 -4.94
CA ILE A 96 -9.24 2.49 -4.03
C ILE A 96 -9.27 1.17 -3.27
N VAL A 97 -8.15 0.46 -3.29
CA VAL A 97 -8.02 -0.86 -2.65
C VAL A 97 -6.89 -0.81 -1.63
N GLY A 98 -7.19 -1.17 -0.39
CA GLY A 98 -6.25 -1.29 0.71
C GLY A 98 -6.10 -2.75 1.15
N ASN A 99 -4.86 -3.13 1.47
CA ASN A 99 -4.52 -4.44 2.03
C ASN A 99 -3.85 -4.24 3.39
N PRO A 100 -3.88 -5.24 4.29
CA PRO A 100 -3.06 -5.18 5.48
C PRO A 100 -1.59 -5.19 5.06
N TYR A 101 -0.74 -4.43 5.75
CA TYR A 101 0.70 -4.56 5.56
C TYR A 101 1.30 -5.62 6.48
N GLU A 102 0.65 -5.92 7.61
CA GLU A 102 1.00 -7.02 8.49
C GLU A 102 0.23 -8.28 8.10
N GLU A 103 0.93 -9.30 7.62
CA GLU A 103 0.32 -10.54 7.08
C GLU A 103 -0.61 -11.24 8.07
N TRP A 104 -0.32 -11.18 9.37
CA TRP A 104 -1.14 -11.82 10.41
C TRP A 104 -2.54 -11.19 10.55
N ARG A 105 -2.75 -9.97 10.00
CA ARG A 105 -4.05 -9.30 10.00
C ARG A 105 -4.94 -9.70 8.82
N GLU A 106 -4.47 -10.51 7.87
CA GLU A 106 -5.27 -10.91 6.70
C GLU A 106 -6.57 -11.66 7.06
N GLY A 107 -6.71 -12.17 8.28
CA GLY A 107 -7.92 -12.80 8.80
C GLY A 107 -8.88 -11.86 9.54
N ASP A 108 -8.53 -10.59 9.75
CA ASP A 108 -9.39 -9.63 10.44
C ASP A 108 -10.51 -9.12 9.51
N ASP A 109 -11.71 -8.86 10.05
CA ASP A 109 -12.85 -8.34 9.27
C ASP A 109 -12.57 -6.97 8.64
N ASP A 110 -11.64 -6.19 9.20
CA ASP A 110 -11.21 -4.86 8.74
C ASP A 110 -9.85 -4.87 8.01
N ALA A 111 -9.36 -6.05 7.63
CA ALA A 111 -8.05 -6.20 7.01
C ALA A 111 -7.94 -5.51 5.65
N TYR A 112 -9.05 -5.47 4.91
CA TYR A 112 -9.10 -4.98 3.54
C TYR A 112 -10.02 -3.78 3.42
N SER A 113 -9.66 -2.87 2.51
CA SER A 113 -10.51 -1.74 2.14
C SER A 113 -10.84 -1.82 0.67
N PHE A 114 -12.13 -1.72 0.33
CA PHE A 114 -12.57 -1.53 -1.05
C PHE A 114 -13.51 -0.33 -1.10
N ILE A 115 -13.03 0.77 -1.66
CA ILE A 115 -13.65 2.09 -1.48
C ILE A 115 -13.83 2.76 -2.83
N LYS A 116 -15.03 3.30 -3.06
CA LYS A 116 -15.33 4.17 -4.19
C LYS A 116 -15.45 5.61 -3.72
N THR A 117 -14.67 6.51 -4.31
CA THR A 117 -14.68 7.94 -3.96
C THR A 117 -14.87 8.84 -5.20
N ASP A 118 -15.25 10.09 -4.98
CA ASP A 118 -15.05 11.13 -6.00
C ASP A 118 -13.60 11.65 -6.00
N PHE A 119 -13.27 12.57 -6.92
CA PHE A 119 -11.92 13.12 -7.02
C PHE A 119 -11.53 14.08 -5.89
N GLU A 120 -12.45 14.41 -4.97
CA GLU A 120 -12.16 15.12 -3.72
C GLU A 120 -11.93 14.13 -2.57
N GLY A 121 -12.02 12.82 -2.81
CA GLY A 121 -11.92 11.79 -1.79
C GLY A 121 -13.13 11.75 -0.86
N ASN A 122 -14.31 12.21 -1.28
CA ASN A 122 -15.54 11.90 -0.55
C ASN A 122 -15.88 10.43 -0.79
N ILE A 123 -16.01 9.65 0.28
CA ILE A 123 -16.45 8.25 0.19
C ILE A 123 -17.89 8.22 -0.29
N LEU A 124 -18.12 7.54 -1.41
CA LEU A 124 -19.45 7.39 -2.01
C LEU A 124 -20.06 6.04 -1.63
N ASN A 125 -19.26 4.98 -1.66
CA ASN A 125 -19.69 3.63 -1.32
C ASN A 125 -18.50 2.71 -1.03
N HIS A 126 -18.79 1.53 -0.47
CA HIS A 126 -17.88 0.40 -0.30
C HIS A 126 -18.36 -0.75 -1.21
N PRO A 127 -17.81 -0.88 -2.44
CA PRO A 127 -18.26 -1.92 -3.36
C PRO A 127 -17.99 -3.33 -2.83
N TYR A 128 -18.56 -4.33 -3.49
CA TYR A 128 -18.34 -5.73 -3.13
C TYR A 128 -16.87 -6.13 -3.37
N GLY A 129 -16.15 -6.52 -2.32
CA GLY A 129 -14.72 -6.85 -2.37
C GLY A 129 -14.38 -8.31 -2.73
N GLY A 130 -15.38 -9.13 -3.08
CA GLY A 130 -15.18 -10.56 -3.36
C GLY A 130 -15.11 -10.87 -4.86
N GLY A 131 -13.96 -11.35 -5.34
CA GLY A 131 -13.81 -11.82 -6.73
C GLY A 131 -12.87 -10.96 -7.58
N GLU A 132 -12.85 -11.25 -8.88
CA GLU A 132 -12.05 -10.55 -9.88
C GLU A 132 -12.86 -9.41 -10.51
N MET A 133 -12.27 -8.21 -10.58
CA MET A 133 -12.88 -7.10 -11.33
C MET A 133 -12.50 -7.20 -12.81
N LEU A 134 -13.51 -7.31 -13.67
CA LEU A 134 -13.36 -7.34 -15.12
C LEU A 134 -13.20 -5.93 -15.70
N LYS A 135 -12.81 -5.83 -16.97
CA LYS A 135 -12.49 -4.55 -17.63
C LYS A 135 -13.65 -3.57 -17.73
N ASP A 136 -14.88 -4.05 -17.70
CA ASP A 136 -16.09 -3.21 -17.71
C ASP A 136 -16.54 -2.78 -16.30
N GLY A 137 -15.90 -3.32 -15.25
CA GLY A 137 -16.18 -3.05 -13.84
C GLY A 137 -17.13 -4.05 -13.18
N THR A 138 -17.61 -5.07 -13.89
CA THR A 138 -18.29 -6.19 -13.23
C THR A 138 -17.30 -6.94 -12.35
N ILE A 139 -17.70 -7.24 -11.12
CA ILE A 139 -16.97 -8.15 -10.23
C ILE A 139 -17.51 -9.56 -10.46
N LEU A 140 -16.62 -10.48 -10.83
CA LEU A 140 -16.92 -11.88 -11.09
C LEU A 140 -16.32 -12.74 -9.97
N SER A 141 -17.13 -13.59 -9.35
CA SER A 141 -16.66 -14.60 -8.40
C SER A 141 -16.95 -15.98 -8.95
N SER A 142 -16.03 -16.50 -9.77
CA SER A 142 -16.16 -17.81 -10.42
C SER A 142 -16.31 -18.95 -9.41
N GLY A 143 -15.57 -18.90 -8.30
CA GLY A 143 -15.67 -19.88 -7.20
C GLY A 143 -17.04 -19.95 -6.52
N ASN A 144 -17.77 -18.83 -6.46
CA ASN A 144 -19.11 -18.75 -5.85
C ASN A 144 -20.25 -18.75 -6.89
N GLY A 145 -19.92 -18.77 -8.19
CA GLY A 145 -20.90 -18.77 -9.26
C GLY A 145 -21.73 -17.48 -9.32
N ILE A 146 -21.17 -16.32 -8.96
CA ILE A 146 -21.90 -15.03 -8.90
C ILE A 146 -21.17 -13.90 -9.62
N TYR A 147 -21.90 -12.82 -9.91
CA TYR A 147 -21.36 -11.54 -10.34
C TYR A 147 -22.06 -10.36 -9.63
N CYS A 148 -21.39 -9.21 -9.59
CA CYS A 148 -21.88 -7.98 -8.94
C CYS A 148 -21.47 -6.75 -9.76
N ASN A 149 -22.33 -5.73 -9.79
CA ASN A 149 -22.10 -4.48 -10.53
C ASN A 149 -21.86 -3.26 -9.62
N SER A 150 -21.62 -3.48 -8.32
CA SER A 150 -21.47 -2.41 -7.31
C SER A 150 -20.45 -1.31 -7.65
N ILE A 151 -19.43 -1.60 -8.45
CA ILE A 151 -18.48 -0.60 -8.94
C ILE A 151 -19.13 0.31 -10.00
N VAL A 152 -19.89 -0.29 -10.91
CA VAL A 152 -20.48 0.33 -12.10
C VAL A 152 -21.66 1.23 -11.76
N ASP A 153 -22.61 0.74 -10.96
CA ASP A 153 -23.91 1.38 -10.71
C ASP A 153 -24.36 1.33 -9.24
N ASP A 154 -23.46 0.97 -8.32
CA ASP A 154 -23.74 0.83 -6.89
C ASP A 154 -24.72 -0.32 -6.53
N ASP A 155 -25.05 -1.19 -7.48
CA ASP A 155 -25.85 -2.38 -7.21
C ASP A 155 -25.04 -3.46 -6.48
N MET A 156 -25.29 -3.59 -5.18
CA MET A 156 -24.66 -4.58 -4.30
C MET A 156 -25.28 -5.98 -4.42
N THR A 157 -26.28 -6.17 -5.28
CA THR A 157 -26.91 -7.48 -5.50
C THR A 157 -25.89 -8.47 -6.07
N LEU A 158 -25.83 -9.65 -5.44
CA LEU A 158 -25.01 -10.77 -5.90
C LEU A 158 -25.86 -11.65 -6.83
N TYR A 159 -25.70 -11.45 -8.13
CA TYR A 159 -26.46 -12.19 -9.12
C TYR A 159 -25.81 -13.55 -9.41
N PRO A 160 -26.57 -14.64 -9.50
CA PRO A 160 -26.03 -15.92 -9.93
C PRO A 160 -25.61 -15.86 -11.41
N LEU A 161 -24.52 -16.53 -11.73
CA LEU A 161 -24.13 -16.83 -13.11
C LEU A 161 -25.09 -17.86 -13.70
N ILE A 162 -25.55 -17.63 -14.92
CA ILE A 162 -26.35 -18.61 -15.66
C ILE A 162 -25.40 -19.68 -16.17
N GLN A 163 -25.32 -20.79 -15.45
CA GLN A 163 -24.43 -21.88 -15.81
C GLN A 163 -25.01 -22.66 -17.00
N LEU A 164 -24.14 -23.03 -17.93
CA LEU A 164 -24.46 -23.88 -19.06
C LEU A 164 -23.53 -25.11 -19.04
N PRO A 165 -23.63 -25.95 -18.00
CA PRO A 165 -22.67 -27.02 -17.83
C PRO A 165 -23.00 -28.21 -18.73
N PHE A 166 -21.96 -28.90 -19.17
CA PHE A 166 -22.05 -30.25 -19.71
C PHE A 166 -22.33 -31.28 -18.59
N SER A 167 -21.73 -31.05 -17.43
CA SER A 167 -22.13 -31.36 -16.05
C SER A 167 -21.03 -30.79 -15.15
N PHE A 168 -21.12 -30.94 -13.82
CA PHE A 168 -20.13 -30.54 -12.80
C PHE A 168 -20.29 -29.16 -12.17
N ASN A 169 -21.31 -28.99 -11.32
CA ASN A 169 -21.18 -28.69 -9.88
C ASN A 169 -22.60 -28.57 -9.32
N THR A 170 -22.95 -29.35 -8.29
CA THR A 170 -24.32 -29.39 -7.75
C THR A 170 -24.56 -28.50 -6.54
N ASP A 171 -23.56 -27.73 -6.12
CA ASP A 171 -23.61 -27.05 -4.83
C ASP A 171 -24.31 -25.67 -4.89
N TYR A 172 -24.65 -25.19 -6.10
CA TYR A 172 -25.20 -23.83 -6.35
C TYR A 172 -26.49 -23.84 -7.19
N TRP A 173 -27.47 -24.67 -6.82
CA TRP A 173 -28.70 -24.90 -7.60
C TRP A 173 -29.71 -23.74 -7.56
N THR A 174 -30.17 -23.29 -8.74
CA THR A 174 -31.43 -22.54 -8.95
C THR A 174 -32.31 -23.28 -9.98
N GLU A 175 -33.62 -23.01 -10.09
CA GLU A 175 -34.48 -23.71 -11.08
C GLU A 175 -34.14 -23.34 -12.53
N GLU A 176 -33.64 -22.12 -12.77
CA GLU A 176 -33.23 -21.65 -14.10
C GLU A 176 -32.04 -22.44 -14.66
N TYR A 177 -31.21 -23.01 -13.77
CA TYR A 177 -30.07 -23.89 -14.10
C TYR A 177 -30.50 -25.18 -14.80
N LYS A 178 -31.64 -25.78 -14.42
CA LYS A 178 -32.08 -27.09 -14.96
C LYS A 178 -32.39 -27.03 -16.46
N ALA A 179 -32.78 -25.87 -16.97
CA ALA A 179 -33.16 -25.70 -18.37
C ALA A 179 -31.99 -25.83 -19.35
N TYR A 180 -30.73 -25.74 -18.88
CA TYR A 180 -29.55 -25.63 -19.73
C TYR A 180 -28.46 -26.68 -19.44
N MET A 181 -28.79 -27.71 -18.67
CA MET A 181 -27.91 -28.88 -18.50
C MET A 181 -28.00 -29.80 -19.71
N HIS A 182 -26.93 -29.93 -20.49
CA HIS A 182 -26.87 -30.81 -21.66
C HIS A 182 -25.81 -31.90 -21.45
N GLN A 183 -26.20 -33.17 -21.57
CA GLN A 183 -25.25 -34.30 -21.60
C GLN A 183 -24.70 -34.59 -23.00
N ASP A 184 -25.16 -33.84 -24.02
CA ASP A 184 -24.77 -33.95 -25.41
C ASP A 184 -23.76 -32.85 -25.79
N LEU A 185 -22.61 -33.24 -26.35
CA LEU A 185 -21.51 -32.33 -26.68
C LEU A 185 -21.84 -31.42 -27.87
N ASP A 186 -22.60 -31.91 -28.84
CA ASP A 186 -22.98 -31.17 -30.02
C ASP A 186 -24.05 -30.13 -29.67
N GLU A 187 -25.01 -30.49 -28.80
CA GLU A 187 -25.96 -29.54 -28.24
C GLU A 187 -25.26 -28.48 -27.39
N TRP A 188 -24.35 -28.89 -26.51
CA TRP A 188 -23.55 -27.97 -25.71
C TRP A 188 -22.78 -26.99 -26.58
N PHE A 189 -22.10 -27.48 -27.62
CA PHE A 189 -21.32 -26.64 -28.52
C PHE A 189 -22.21 -25.68 -29.34
N LYS A 190 -23.41 -26.12 -29.74
CA LYS A 190 -24.38 -25.25 -30.41
C LYS A 190 -24.81 -24.08 -29.53
N VAL A 191 -25.10 -24.34 -28.25
CA VAL A 191 -25.45 -23.30 -27.27
C VAL A 191 -24.28 -22.37 -27.02
N PHE A 192 -23.08 -22.93 -26.80
CA PHE A 192 -21.85 -22.15 -26.63
C PHE A 192 -21.65 -21.21 -27.81
N LYS A 193 -21.70 -21.73 -29.03
CA LYS A 193 -21.43 -20.95 -30.23
C LYS A 193 -22.45 -19.84 -30.43
N ASP A 194 -23.74 -20.11 -30.22
CA ASP A 194 -24.78 -19.08 -30.35
C ASP A 194 -24.58 -17.93 -29.36
N LEU A 195 -24.26 -18.25 -28.10
CA LEU A 195 -23.98 -17.25 -27.07
C LEU A 195 -22.66 -16.53 -27.30
N TYR A 196 -21.60 -17.25 -27.64
CA TYR A 196 -20.32 -16.68 -27.99
C TYR A 196 -20.50 -15.69 -29.14
N ASP A 197 -21.16 -16.05 -30.22
CA ASP A 197 -21.34 -15.14 -31.37
C ASP A 197 -22.12 -13.86 -30.99
N LYS A 198 -23.05 -13.94 -30.03
CA LYS A 198 -23.90 -12.81 -29.59
C LYS A 198 -23.38 -12.04 -28.37
N ALA A 199 -22.38 -12.56 -27.67
CA ALA A 199 -21.92 -11.99 -26.41
C ALA A 199 -21.29 -10.60 -26.61
N GLU A 200 -21.65 -9.68 -25.71
CA GLU A 200 -21.12 -8.32 -25.60
C GLU A 200 -19.73 -8.31 -24.95
N TYR A 201 -19.46 -9.30 -24.09
CA TYR A 201 -18.18 -9.50 -23.42
C TYR A 201 -17.89 -11.00 -23.38
N VAL A 202 -16.66 -11.38 -23.70
CA VAL A 202 -16.17 -12.75 -23.47
C VAL A 202 -14.91 -12.72 -22.62
N HIS A 203 -15.03 -13.19 -21.39
CA HIS A 203 -13.92 -13.39 -20.45
C HIS A 203 -13.56 -14.88 -20.38
N MET A 204 -12.29 -15.18 -20.15
CA MET A 204 -11.79 -16.55 -20.02
C MET A 204 -10.88 -16.68 -18.80
N GLU A 205 -11.21 -17.60 -17.90
CA GLU A 205 -10.43 -17.87 -16.69
C GLU A 205 -10.34 -19.39 -16.47
N PHE A 206 -9.15 -19.92 -16.15
CA PHE A 206 -8.92 -21.34 -15.85
C PHE A 206 -9.46 -22.38 -16.86
N GLY A 207 -9.70 -21.99 -18.12
CA GLY A 207 -10.29 -22.85 -19.16
C GLY A 207 -11.82 -22.86 -19.18
N GLU A 208 -12.42 -21.87 -18.54
CA GLU A 208 -13.85 -21.60 -18.49
C GLU A 208 -14.14 -20.27 -19.19
N TYR A 209 -15.35 -20.15 -19.73
CA TYR A 209 -15.83 -18.96 -20.43
C TYR A 209 -16.91 -18.27 -19.61
N PHE A 210 -16.81 -16.95 -19.52
CA PHE A 210 -17.84 -16.10 -18.94
C PHE A 210 -18.31 -15.13 -20.03
N LEU A 211 -19.58 -15.22 -20.38
CA LEU A 211 -20.17 -14.54 -21.53
C LEU A 211 -21.23 -13.56 -21.03
N LYS A 212 -21.09 -12.28 -21.35
CA LYS A 212 -22.13 -11.27 -21.06
C LYS A 212 -23.04 -11.15 -22.27
N TYR A 213 -24.34 -11.34 -22.08
CA TYR A 213 -25.34 -11.15 -23.13
C TYR A 213 -26.62 -10.57 -22.54
N ARG A 214 -27.09 -9.45 -23.09
CA ARG A 214 -28.28 -8.71 -22.61
C ARG A 214 -28.21 -8.40 -21.11
N GLY A 215 -27.01 -7.98 -20.66
CA GLY A 215 -26.76 -7.63 -19.26
C GLY A 215 -26.67 -8.82 -18.27
N LYS A 216 -26.81 -10.06 -18.73
CA LYS A 216 -26.66 -11.26 -17.89
C LYS A 216 -25.34 -11.98 -18.19
N TRP A 217 -24.76 -12.57 -17.15
CA TRP A 217 -23.54 -13.36 -17.27
C TRP A 217 -23.84 -14.85 -17.30
N TYR A 218 -23.29 -15.50 -18.31
CA TYR A 218 -23.36 -16.93 -18.52
C TYR A 218 -21.98 -17.55 -18.25
N TRP A 219 -21.96 -18.71 -17.63
CA TRP A 219 -20.73 -19.45 -17.32
C TRP A 219 -20.73 -20.79 -18.04
N MET A 220 -19.66 -21.05 -18.80
CA MET A 220 -19.51 -22.28 -19.59
C MET A 220 -18.13 -22.89 -19.36
N MET A 221 -18.11 -24.11 -18.84
CA MET A 221 -16.88 -24.88 -18.71
C MET A 221 -16.60 -25.67 -19.98
N TYR A 222 -15.37 -25.65 -20.49
CA TYR A 222 -15.00 -26.49 -21.63
C TYR A 222 -15.12 -27.99 -21.28
N PRO A 223 -15.74 -28.83 -22.12
CA PRO A 223 -15.90 -30.27 -21.90
C PRO A 223 -14.59 -31.08 -22.01
N SER A 224 -13.56 -30.76 -21.24
CA SER A 224 -12.34 -31.58 -21.11
C SER A 224 -12.15 -32.18 -19.73
N LYS A 225 -12.97 -31.82 -18.73
CA LYS A 225 -12.79 -32.25 -17.34
C LYS A 225 -12.96 -33.76 -17.11
N ARG A 226 -13.58 -34.50 -18.04
CA ARG A 226 -13.84 -35.95 -17.91
C ARG A 226 -12.57 -36.81 -17.71
N ASN A 227 -11.39 -36.39 -18.20
CA ASN A 227 -10.14 -37.18 -18.12
C ASN A 227 -9.04 -36.57 -17.25
N GLY A 228 -9.35 -35.53 -16.47
CA GLY A 228 -8.40 -34.88 -15.56
C GLY A 228 -7.33 -34.03 -16.26
N PHE A 229 -6.86 -32.99 -15.56
CA PHE A 229 -5.86 -32.03 -16.04
C PHE A 229 -4.47 -32.62 -16.36
N LYS A 230 -4.31 -33.95 -16.17
CA LYS A 230 -3.07 -34.70 -16.39
C LYS A 230 -2.92 -35.23 -17.83
N ASP A 231 -3.99 -35.27 -18.63
CA ASP A 231 -3.92 -35.69 -20.03
C ASP A 231 -3.42 -34.54 -20.94
N LYS A 232 -2.25 -34.75 -21.57
CA LYS A 232 -1.67 -33.80 -22.53
C LYS A 232 -2.59 -33.59 -23.75
N ALA A 233 -3.26 -34.63 -24.23
CA ALA A 233 -4.13 -34.52 -25.41
C ALA A 233 -5.38 -33.68 -25.12
N ALA A 234 -5.99 -33.85 -23.93
CA ALA A 234 -7.09 -33.01 -23.49
C ALA A 234 -6.69 -31.53 -23.38
N ARG A 235 -5.49 -31.25 -22.87
CA ARG A 235 -4.96 -29.89 -22.78
C ARG A 235 -4.76 -29.24 -24.15
N GLU A 236 -4.20 -29.97 -25.11
CA GLU A 236 -4.00 -29.44 -26.47
C GLU A 236 -5.33 -29.23 -27.21
N ARG A 237 -6.34 -30.09 -27.02
CA ARG A 237 -7.70 -29.86 -27.53
C ARG A 237 -8.31 -28.58 -26.96
N ARG A 238 -8.17 -28.36 -25.64
CA ARG A 238 -8.64 -27.13 -24.98
C ARG A 238 -7.96 -25.90 -25.57
N LYS A 239 -6.62 -25.90 -25.68
CA LYS A 239 -5.88 -24.77 -26.27
C LYS A 239 -6.30 -24.49 -27.71
N ALA A 240 -6.51 -25.53 -28.53
CA ALA A 240 -6.99 -25.36 -29.90
C ALA A 240 -8.39 -24.73 -29.94
N PHE A 241 -9.27 -25.12 -29.01
CA PHE A 241 -10.59 -24.52 -28.86
C PHE A 241 -10.50 -23.05 -28.42
N GLU A 242 -9.70 -22.75 -27.39
CA GLU A 242 -9.41 -21.39 -26.91
C GLU A 242 -8.83 -20.48 -28.00
N ALA A 243 -8.00 -21.03 -28.90
CA ALA A 243 -7.46 -20.30 -30.04
C ALA A 243 -8.52 -19.98 -31.12
N GLN A 244 -9.53 -20.85 -31.28
CA GLN A 244 -10.64 -20.61 -32.21
C GLN A 244 -11.68 -19.64 -31.65
N TYR A 245 -11.86 -19.63 -30.33
CA TYR A 245 -12.84 -18.82 -29.62
C TYR A 245 -12.16 -17.96 -28.55
N PRO A 246 -11.32 -16.99 -28.92
CA PRO A 246 -10.58 -16.19 -27.95
C PRO A 246 -11.49 -15.28 -27.13
N ALA A 247 -10.96 -14.78 -26.01
CA ALA A 247 -11.58 -13.73 -25.23
C ALA A 247 -11.81 -12.47 -26.08
N ARG A 248 -12.90 -11.75 -25.78
CA ARG A 248 -13.30 -10.49 -26.44
C ARG A 248 -13.71 -9.52 -25.34
N GLU A 249 -12.70 -8.88 -24.78
CA GLU A 249 -12.88 -7.91 -23.70
C GLU A 249 -12.77 -6.49 -24.26
N PRO A 250 -13.57 -5.54 -23.77
CA PRO A 250 -13.48 -4.14 -24.15
C PRO A 250 -12.16 -3.52 -23.65
N ALA A 251 -11.91 -2.29 -24.09
CA ALA A 251 -10.91 -1.47 -23.44
C ALA A 251 -11.26 -1.29 -21.96
N SER A 252 -10.25 -1.29 -21.09
CA SER A 252 -10.46 -1.13 -19.65
C SER A 252 -11.15 0.21 -19.36
N ARG A 253 -12.23 0.15 -18.59
CA ARG A 253 -12.89 1.30 -17.97
C ARG A 253 -11.98 2.00 -16.95
N PHE A 254 -11.06 1.24 -16.35
CA PHE A 254 -10.17 1.73 -15.29
C PHE A 254 -8.76 1.98 -15.80
N THR A 255 -8.11 3.01 -15.25
CA THR A 255 -6.71 3.29 -15.49
C THR A 255 -5.97 3.65 -14.22
N GLU A 256 -4.76 3.09 -14.07
CA GLU A 256 -3.80 3.47 -13.03
C GLU A 256 -2.76 4.50 -13.51
N LYS A 257 -2.88 4.97 -14.76
CA LYS A 257 -1.91 5.90 -15.37
C LYS A 257 -2.07 7.32 -14.80
N ILE A 258 -1.75 7.45 -13.53
CA ILE A 258 -1.82 8.69 -12.76
C ILE A 258 -0.41 9.01 -12.28
N PRO A 259 0.05 10.26 -12.41
CA PRO A 259 1.34 10.67 -11.87
C PRO A 259 1.42 10.36 -10.37
N ARG A 260 2.40 9.54 -9.99
CA ARG A 260 2.80 9.31 -8.60
C ARG A 260 4.18 9.91 -8.42
N THR A 261 4.29 10.85 -7.50
CA THR A 261 5.54 11.60 -7.28
C THR A 261 6.08 11.31 -5.89
N ASP A 262 7.38 11.10 -5.78
CA ASP A 262 8.05 11.15 -4.48
C ASP A 262 8.18 12.62 -4.08
N PRO A 263 7.51 13.06 -3.01
CA PRO A 263 7.48 14.47 -2.64
C PRO A 263 8.83 15.02 -2.19
N PHE A 264 9.80 14.17 -1.85
CA PHE A 264 11.12 14.59 -1.40
C PHE A 264 12.15 14.66 -2.53
N TYR A 265 11.81 14.16 -3.72
CA TYR A 265 12.68 14.12 -4.89
C TYR A 265 11.90 14.50 -6.16
N TYR A 266 11.58 15.78 -6.31
CA TYR A 266 10.93 16.32 -7.50
C TYR A 266 11.89 17.14 -8.37
N THR A 267 11.59 17.25 -9.65
CA THR A 267 12.36 18.00 -10.66
C THR A 267 11.57 19.22 -11.14
N GLU A 268 12.22 20.20 -11.76
CA GLU A 268 11.57 21.41 -12.32
C GLU A 268 10.46 21.12 -13.35
N ARG A 269 10.38 19.89 -13.88
CA ARG A 269 9.33 19.45 -14.80
C ARG A 269 8.03 19.04 -14.09
N ASP A 270 8.11 18.80 -12.79
CA ASP A 270 6.94 18.57 -11.97
C ASP A 270 6.31 19.96 -11.72
N THR A 271 5.22 20.27 -12.41
CA THR A 271 4.48 21.52 -12.21
C THR A 271 3.78 21.49 -10.85
N ILE A 272 4.52 21.65 -9.76
CA ILE A 272 4.01 21.51 -8.40
C ILE A 272 3.64 22.89 -7.84
N ARG A 273 2.37 23.07 -7.44
CA ARG A 273 1.88 24.27 -6.71
C ARG A 273 1.87 24.08 -5.18
N TYR A 274 2.39 22.96 -4.70
CA TYR A 274 2.66 22.68 -3.30
C TYR A 274 4.15 22.42 -3.12
N ALA A 275 4.67 22.55 -1.90
CA ALA A 275 6.04 22.21 -1.58
C ALA A 275 6.07 21.23 -0.40
N VAL A 276 6.90 20.19 -0.52
CA VAL A 276 7.18 19.30 0.60
C VAL A 276 8.63 19.45 0.99
N GLU A 277 8.84 19.81 2.26
CA GLU A 277 10.17 20.12 2.77
C GLU A 277 10.39 19.45 4.13
N ILE A 278 11.50 18.74 4.26
CA ILE A 278 11.96 18.18 5.53
C ILE A 278 12.55 19.33 6.35
N GLN A 279 11.91 19.63 7.48
CA GLN A 279 12.31 20.70 8.39
C GLN A 279 13.28 20.19 9.45
N HIS A 280 13.06 18.95 9.91
CA HIS A 280 13.91 18.33 10.92
C HIS A 280 13.91 16.81 10.81
N THR A 281 15.03 16.19 11.17
CA THR A 281 15.18 14.73 11.27
C THR A 281 15.79 14.35 12.60
N LEU A 282 15.12 13.45 13.31
CA LEU A 282 15.57 12.93 14.59
C LEU A 282 15.93 11.46 14.47
N THR A 283 17.22 11.16 14.37
CA THR A 283 17.70 9.77 14.34
C THR A 283 17.57 9.11 15.71
N GLU A 284 16.85 8.00 15.80
CA GLU A 284 16.75 7.17 17.01
C GLU A 284 17.67 5.94 16.94
N VAL A 285 17.78 5.34 15.76
CA VAL A 285 18.55 4.13 15.54
C VAL A 285 19.56 4.39 14.44
N GLU A 286 20.81 4.07 14.70
CA GLU A 286 21.84 3.94 13.67
C GLU A 286 22.36 2.50 13.69
N LYS A 287 22.20 1.79 12.57
CA LYS A 287 22.85 0.50 12.37
C LYS A 287 23.94 0.67 11.34
N LYS A 288 25.18 0.42 11.78
CA LYS A 288 26.32 0.29 10.88
C LYS A 288 26.28 -1.08 10.22
N GLY A 289 26.54 -1.09 8.91
CA GLY A 289 26.76 -2.30 8.15
C GLY A 289 27.97 -3.05 8.68
N THR A 290 27.92 -4.38 8.58
CA THR A 290 29.06 -5.27 8.83
C THR A 290 29.57 -5.82 7.51
N THR A 291 30.75 -6.44 7.51
CA THR A 291 31.32 -7.10 6.32
C THR A 291 30.35 -8.09 5.65
N TYR A 292 29.51 -8.76 6.44
CA TYR A 292 28.54 -9.75 5.96
C TYR A 292 27.13 -9.16 5.73
N ARG A 293 26.88 -7.94 6.18
CA ARG A 293 25.64 -7.17 5.95
C ARG A 293 26.01 -5.69 5.77
N PRO A 294 26.44 -5.28 4.56
CA PRO A 294 27.07 -3.97 4.35
C PRO A 294 26.11 -2.78 4.45
N ILE A 295 24.80 -3.04 4.51
CA ILE A 295 23.78 -2.00 4.55
C ILE A 295 23.81 -1.30 5.90
N SER A 296 24.17 -0.02 5.88
CA SER A 296 24.02 0.89 7.01
C SER A 296 22.72 1.67 6.86
N TYR A 297 22.01 1.91 7.95
CA TYR A 297 20.81 2.76 7.93
C TYR A 297 20.61 3.53 9.21
N ALA A 298 19.91 4.65 9.07
CA ALA A 298 19.37 5.44 10.15
C ALA A 298 17.85 5.35 10.12
N ALA A 299 17.23 5.20 11.29
CA ALA A 299 15.79 5.25 11.47
C ALA A 299 15.42 6.24 12.57
N GLY A 300 14.29 6.91 12.39
CA GLY A 300 13.93 8.04 13.23
C GLY A 300 12.69 8.77 12.77
N TYR A 301 12.41 9.89 13.44
CA TYR A 301 11.30 10.77 13.09
C TYR A 301 11.72 11.83 12.06
N PHE A 302 10.91 11.96 11.03
CA PHE A 302 10.98 13.01 10.03
C PHE A 302 9.84 13.98 10.29
N TYR A 303 10.19 15.25 10.37
CA TYR A 303 9.28 16.36 10.54
C TYR A 303 9.31 17.15 9.24
N TYR A 304 8.23 17.10 8.48
CA TYR A 304 8.14 17.75 7.19
C TYR A 304 6.85 18.53 7.06
N THR A 305 6.90 19.51 6.17
CA THR A 305 5.79 20.40 5.88
C THR A 305 5.23 20.09 4.51
N ILE A 306 3.93 20.26 4.34
CA ILE A 306 3.24 20.26 3.05
C ILE A 306 2.60 21.63 2.90
N GLN A 307 3.21 22.49 2.10
CA GLN A 307 2.69 23.82 1.82
C GLN A 307 1.63 23.72 0.72
N MET A 308 0.35 23.83 1.08
CA MET A 308 -0.78 23.79 0.14
C MET A 308 -0.99 25.13 -0.58
N SER A 309 -0.61 26.23 0.07
CA SER A 309 -0.61 27.58 -0.49
C SER A 309 0.41 28.46 0.25
N PRO A 310 0.72 29.69 -0.21
CA PRO A 310 1.65 30.57 0.48
C PRO A 310 1.32 30.83 1.96
N THR A 311 0.04 30.72 2.34
CA THR A 311 -0.44 30.99 3.69
C THR A 311 -0.93 29.74 4.42
N ASP A 312 -0.80 28.56 3.82
CA ASP A 312 -1.42 27.35 4.35
C ASP A 312 -0.51 26.14 4.27
N THR A 313 -0.11 25.64 5.44
CA THR A 313 0.90 24.60 5.61
C THR A 313 0.41 23.55 6.59
N ILE A 314 0.62 22.29 6.24
CA ILE A 314 0.33 21.12 7.08
C ILE A 314 1.63 20.57 7.61
N TYR A 315 1.68 20.33 8.92
CA TYR A 315 2.87 19.89 9.64
C TYR A 315 2.79 18.40 9.96
N VAL A 316 3.64 17.60 9.34
CA VAL A 316 3.57 16.14 9.38
C VAL A 316 4.78 15.54 10.09
N LYS A 317 4.51 14.67 11.07
CA LYS A 317 5.50 13.80 11.72
C LYS A 317 5.38 12.41 11.15
N ARG A 318 6.51 11.75 10.88
CA ARG A 318 6.54 10.37 10.41
C ARG A 318 7.78 9.61 10.86
N TYR A 319 7.61 8.37 11.31
CA TYR A 319 8.75 7.47 11.53
C TYR A 319 9.12 6.70 10.27
N SER A 320 10.40 6.65 9.94
CA SER A 320 10.91 5.82 8.85
C SER A 320 12.35 5.39 9.06
N ALA A 321 12.75 4.32 8.38
CA ALA A 321 14.15 4.06 8.08
C ALA A 321 14.43 4.61 6.69
N TYR A 322 15.49 5.41 6.53
CA TYR A 322 15.74 6.26 5.35
C TYR A 322 14.69 7.36 5.15
N THR A 323 14.67 8.01 3.98
CA THR A 323 13.64 8.99 3.60
C THR A 323 12.25 8.37 3.70
N PRO A 324 11.23 9.07 4.23
CA PRO A 324 9.92 8.48 4.43
C PRO A 324 9.30 7.99 3.12
N GLY A 325 8.84 6.74 3.11
CA GLY A 325 8.10 6.16 1.98
C GLY A 325 6.73 6.84 1.81
N THR A 326 6.71 7.97 1.12
CA THR A 326 5.51 8.76 0.84
C THR A 326 5.37 8.93 -0.67
N ARG A 327 4.17 8.74 -1.20
CA ARG A 327 3.87 9.06 -2.60
C ARG A 327 2.69 10.01 -2.64
N ILE A 328 2.83 11.08 -3.42
CA ILE A 328 1.71 11.97 -3.71
C ILE A 328 1.10 11.58 -5.05
N ILE A 329 -0.21 11.43 -5.05
CA ILE A 329 -1.02 11.16 -6.23
C ILE A 329 -1.90 12.38 -6.47
N GLN A 330 -1.78 12.94 -7.67
CA GLN A 330 -2.57 14.08 -8.13
C GLN A 330 -3.39 13.67 -9.34
N ILE A 331 -4.67 14.00 -9.31
CA ILE A 331 -5.56 13.73 -10.45
C ILE A 331 -5.61 15.03 -11.27
N PRO A 332 -5.08 15.02 -12.51
CA PRO A 332 -5.04 16.24 -13.30
C PRO A 332 -6.45 16.70 -13.72
N TYR A 333 -6.60 17.99 -13.99
CA TYR A 333 -7.86 18.58 -14.43
C TYR A 333 -8.44 17.93 -15.69
N ASN A 334 -7.59 17.52 -16.65
CA ASN A 334 -8.04 16.86 -17.88
C ASN A 334 -8.62 15.45 -17.64
N MET A 335 -8.39 14.86 -16.46
CA MET A 335 -9.01 13.60 -16.02
C MET A 335 -10.25 13.84 -15.14
N GLY A 336 -10.60 15.11 -14.88
CA GLY A 336 -11.71 15.53 -14.02
C GLY A 336 -11.30 15.83 -12.57
N GLY A 337 -10.02 15.68 -12.22
CA GLY A 337 -9.52 15.98 -10.88
C GLY A 337 -9.36 17.48 -10.60
N GLN A 338 -8.86 17.79 -9.40
CA GLN A 338 -8.66 19.16 -8.92
C GLN A 338 -7.18 19.59 -8.94
N GLY A 339 -6.32 18.84 -9.63
CA GLY A 339 -4.88 19.09 -9.68
C GLY A 339 -4.26 19.19 -8.29
N SER A 340 -3.49 20.25 -8.04
CA SER A 340 -2.80 20.48 -6.76
C SER A 340 -3.71 20.89 -5.59
N ASN A 341 -5.00 21.15 -5.82
CA ASN A 341 -5.92 21.54 -4.75
C ASN A 341 -6.35 20.33 -3.90
N VAL A 342 -6.27 19.12 -4.44
CA VAL A 342 -6.56 17.87 -3.73
C VAL A 342 -5.38 16.94 -3.89
N LEU A 343 -4.76 16.55 -2.78
CA LEU A 343 -3.60 15.66 -2.78
C LEU A 343 -3.97 14.35 -2.09
N PHE A 344 -3.77 13.24 -2.79
CA PHE A 344 -3.80 11.94 -2.16
C PHE A 344 -2.38 11.57 -1.73
N ILE A 345 -2.22 11.12 -0.49
CA ILE A 345 -0.93 10.78 0.10
C ILE A 345 -0.96 9.32 0.52
N ASP A 346 -0.22 8.50 -0.23
CA ASP A 346 0.05 7.12 0.08
C ASP A 346 1.26 7.05 1.03
N GLN A 347 1.03 6.57 2.25
CA GLN A 347 2.07 6.31 3.22
C GLN A 347 2.42 4.84 3.22
N ILE A 348 3.64 4.51 2.80
CA ILE A 348 4.17 3.14 2.78
C ILE A 348 4.83 2.83 4.13
N PRO A 349 4.24 1.96 4.97
CA PRO A 349 4.79 1.66 6.28
C PRO A 349 6.15 0.96 6.18
N ASN A 350 6.98 1.11 7.21
CA ASN A 350 8.21 0.35 7.33
C ASN A 350 8.00 -0.85 8.26
N GLU A 351 8.08 -2.06 7.70
CA GLU A 351 7.86 -3.32 8.41
C GLU A 351 8.90 -3.61 9.50
N LEU A 352 10.05 -2.91 9.54
CA LEU A 352 11.03 -3.04 10.63
C LEU A 352 10.57 -2.36 11.92
N TYR A 353 9.61 -1.43 11.83
CA TYR A 353 9.10 -0.62 12.94
C TYR A 353 7.58 -0.48 12.87
N PRO A 354 6.82 -1.60 12.90
CA PRO A 354 5.37 -1.60 12.68
C PRO A 354 4.61 -0.82 13.76
N ASP A 355 5.19 -0.65 14.93
CA ASP A 355 4.67 0.11 16.07
C ASP A 355 4.83 1.63 15.94
N LYS A 356 5.70 2.09 15.03
CA LYS A 356 6.04 3.51 14.83
C LYS A 356 5.81 4.02 13.41
N SER A 357 5.92 3.14 12.41
CA SER A 357 5.85 3.49 10.99
C SER A 357 4.52 3.07 10.39
N TYR A 358 3.57 4.00 10.42
CA TYR A 358 2.22 3.74 9.94
C TYR A 358 2.08 3.90 8.43
N GLY A 359 1.11 3.17 7.89
CA GLY A 359 0.70 3.24 6.49
C GLY A 359 -0.51 4.15 6.28
N GLY A 360 -1.38 3.75 5.36
CA GLY A 360 -2.64 4.41 5.03
C GLY A 360 -2.60 5.25 3.76
N LEU A 361 -3.80 5.57 3.28
CA LEU A 361 -4.03 6.53 2.21
C LEU A 361 -4.84 7.68 2.77
N TYR A 362 -4.33 8.90 2.61
CA TYR A 362 -4.97 10.11 3.10
C TYR A 362 -5.30 11.02 1.93
N VAL A 363 -6.34 11.85 2.06
CA VAL A 363 -6.62 12.95 1.14
C VAL A 363 -6.50 14.28 1.90
N ILE A 364 -5.72 15.20 1.33
CA ILE A 364 -5.66 16.59 1.74
C ILE A 364 -6.50 17.39 0.76
N ARG A 365 -7.53 18.08 1.27
CA ARG A 365 -8.48 18.81 0.43
C ARG A 365 -8.99 20.07 1.11
N PRO A 366 -9.58 21.03 0.38
CA PRO A 366 -10.16 22.21 0.98
C PRO A 366 -11.28 21.83 1.96
N ARG A 367 -11.33 22.51 3.11
CA ARG A 367 -12.45 22.37 4.04
C ARG A 367 -13.73 22.82 3.38
N LYS A 368 -14.81 22.05 3.56
CA LYS A 368 -16.15 22.51 3.21
C LYS A 368 -16.48 23.72 4.07
N LYS A 369 -16.89 24.82 3.45
CA LYS A 369 -17.43 25.97 4.18
C LYS A 369 -18.68 25.49 4.92
N LYS A 370 -18.66 25.61 6.25
CA LYS A 370 -19.81 25.32 7.10
C LYS A 370 -20.89 26.37 6.95
#